data_AF-D5QJG8-F1
#
_entry.id   AF-D5QJG8-F1
#
_cell.length_a   1.000
_cell.length_b   1.000
_cell.length_c   1.000
_cell.angle_alpha   90.00
_cell.angle_beta   90.00
_cell.angle_gamma   90.00
#
_symmetry.space_group_name_H-M   'P 1'
#
loop_
_entity.id
_entity.type
_entity.pdbx_description
1 polymer ?
#
loop_
_entity_poly.entity_id
_entity_poly.type
_entity_poly.pdbx_seq_one_letter_code
_entity_poly.pdbx_strand_id
1 'polypeptide(L)'
;MQPVTVPAFLVMSLCLCGHSWPVAAADTVTEATAPHGNVDRPVIITSDTPAFCNRLIGIIDAYGPGLPHDIDDLRTQGADLCREGRVRSGIIRLRRALVELKETTHS
;
A
#
# COMPACT_ATOMS: atom_id res chain seq x y z
N MET A 1 -37.89 -24.02 29.51
CA MET A 1 -37.29 -23.57 28.23
C MET A 1 -38.17 -22.48 27.65
N GLN A 2 -37.61 -21.34 27.30
CA GLN A 2 -38.35 -20.16 26.82
C GLN A 2 -38.85 -20.36 25.38
N PRO A 3 -40.08 -19.93 25.04
CA PRO A 3 -40.54 -19.76 23.67
C PRO A 3 -40.60 -18.26 23.34
N VAL A 4 -39.84 -17.77 22.35
CA VAL A 4 -40.09 -16.45 21.78
C VAL A 4 -39.78 -16.43 20.28
N THR A 5 -40.85 -16.64 19.53
CA THR A 5 -41.29 -15.94 18.31
C THR A 5 -40.30 -14.96 17.68
N VAL A 6 -39.99 -15.21 16.40
CA VAL A 6 -39.36 -14.26 15.47
C VAL A 6 -40.32 -13.10 15.16
N PRO A 7 -39.87 -11.84 15.16
CA PRO A 7 -40.57 -10.80 14.43
C PRO A 7 -39.77 -10.32 13.21
N ALA A 8 -40.48 -10.33 12.10
CA ALA A 8 -40.25 -9.63 10.86
C ALA A 8 -40.06 -8.10 11.07
N PHE A 9 -39.14 -7.55 10.29
CA PHE A 9 -39.23 -6.25 9.60
C PHE A 9 -39.57 -4.97 10.39
N LEU A 10 -38.53 -4.15 10.60
CA LEU A 10 -38.57 -2.69 10.38
C LEU A 10 -37.32 -2.38 9.54
N VAL A 11 -37.40 -2.26 8.21
CA VAL A 11 -37.84 -1.05 7.48
C VAL A 11 -37.19 0.21 8.05
N MET A 12 -35.98 0.54 7.57
CA MET A 12 -35.59 1.90 7.18
C MET A 12 -34.15 1.93 6.66
N SER A 13 -34.04 2.27 5.37
CA SER A 13 -32.92 3.02 4.80
C SER A 13 -31.55 2.31 4.69
N LEU A 14 -31.50 1.26 3.87
CA LEU A 14 -30.26 0.85 3.19
C LEU A 14 -30.21 1.57 1.84
N CYS A 15 -29.23 2.45 1.68
CA CYS A 15 -28.97 3.25 0.48
C CYS A 15 -29.00 2.38 -0.79
N LEU A 16 -30.03 2.60 -1.61
CA LEU A 16 -30.09 2.20 -3.01
C LEU A 16 -28.96 2.87 -3.79
N CYS A 17 -27.97 2.06 -4.19
CA CYS A 17 -27.13 2.14 -5.38
C CYS A 17 -26.40 0.77 -5.43
N GLY A 18 -26.90 -0.32 -5.99
CA GLY A 18 -27.52 -0.49 -7.30
C GLY A 18 -26.70 -1.52 -8.08
N HIS A 19 -27.32 -2.69 -8.33
CA HIS A 19 -27.03 -3.67 -9.38
C HIS A 19 -25.98 -4.78 -9.11
N SER A 20 -26.51 -5.88 -8.53
CA SER A 20 -26.02 -7.25 -8.73
C SER A 20 -26.21 -7.67 -10.20
N TRP A 21 -25.11 -7.88 -10.93
CA TRP A 21 -25.16 -8.48 -12.27
C TRP A 21 -24.96 -10.00 -12.19
N PRO A 22 -25.82 -10.81 -12.85
CA PRO A 22 -25.64 -12.25 -12.94
C PRO A 22 -24.69 -12.55 -14.10
N VAL A 23 -23.60 -13.27 -13.85
CA VAL A 23 -22.79 -13.83 -14.94
C VAL A 23 -23.22 -15.28 -15.14
N ALA A 24 -24.12 -15.47 -16.11
CA ALA A 24 -24.44 -16.77 -16.67
C ALA A 24 -23.82 -16.88 -18.07
N ALA A 25 -23.11 -17.98 -18.28
CA ALA A 25 -22.88 -18.72 -19.52
C ALA A 25 -22.27 -17.99 -20.74
N ALA A 26 -21.01 -18.34 -20.99
CA ALA A 26 -20.40 -18.72 -22.28
C ALA A 26 -21.07 -18.28 -23.60
N ASP A 27 -20.31 -17.54 -24.40
CA ASP A 27 -20.24 -17.76 -25.84
C ASP A 27 -18.78 -17.68 -26.30
N THR A 28 -18.37 -18.73 -27.00
CA THR A 28 -17.07 -18.91 -27.64
C THR A 28 -16.93 -17.94 -28.82
N VAL A 29 -16.00 -16.99 -28.71
CA VAL A 29 -15.50 -16.24 -29.89
C VAL A 29 -14.16 -16.82 -30.29
N THR A 30 -14.19 -17.61 -31.35
CA THR A 30 -13.02 -17.93 -32.16
C THR A 30 -12.53 -16.64 -32.81
N GLU A 31 -11.44 -16.06 -32.31
CA GLU A 31 -10.71 -15.01 -33.01
C GLU A 31 -9.26 -15.46 -33.21
N ALA A 32 -8.93 -15.80 -34.46
CA ALA A 32 -7.58 -15.99 -34.91
C ALA A 32 -6.89 -14.62 -35.03
N THR A 33 -5.91 -14.35 -34.16
CA THR A 33 -4.95 -13.25 -34.34
C THR A 33 -3.55 -13.71 -33.87
N ALA A 34 -2.55 -13.29 -34.65
CA ALA A 34 -1.18 -13.79 -34.76
C ALA A 34 -0.34 -13.85 -33.46
N PRO A 35 0.75 -14.67 -33.43
CA PRO A 35 1.62 -14.77 -32.26
C PRO A 35 2.61 -13.60 -32.25
N HIS A 36 2.33 -12.58 -31.45
CA HIS A 36 3.37 -11.71 -30.91
C HIS A 36 3.41 -11.88 -29.39
N GLY A 37 4.13 -12.92 -28.98
CA GLY A 37 4.44 -13.17 -27.57
C GLY A 37 5.45 -12.16 -27.06
N ASN A 38 4.99 -10.94 -26.76
CA ASN A 38 5.58 -10.18 -25.68
C ASN A 38 4.84 -10.60 -24.42
N VAL A 39 5.50 -11.33 -23.52
CA VAL A 39 4.91 -11.72 -22.24
C VAL A 39 4.76 -10.44 -21.44
N ASP A 40 3.60 -9.80 -21.58
CA ASP A 40 3.13 -8.66 -20.80
C ASP A 40 2.91 -9.09 -19.35
N ARG A 41 4.02 -9.33 -18.64
CA ARG A 41 3.97 -9.63 -17.23
C ARG A 41 3.78 -8.29 -16.52
N PRO A 42 2.67 -8.09 -15.77
CA PRO A 42 2.45 -6.84 -15.06
C PRO A 42 3.63 -6.59 -14.11
N VAL A 43 4.31 -5.46 -14.30
CA VAL A 43 5.38 -5.00 -13.40
C VAL A 43 4.71 -4.56 -12.11
N ILE A 44 4.84 -5.37 -11.07
CA ILE A 44 4.35 -5.02 -9.73
C ILE A 44 5.27 -3.96 -9.13
N ILE A 45 4.86 -2.70 -9.20
CA ILE A 45 5.56 -1.58 -8.54
C ILE A 45 5.01 -1.43 -7.12
N THR A 46 5.58 -2.16 -6.17
CA THR A 46 5.36 -1.90 -4.75
C THR A 46 6.53 -1.10 -4.18
N SER A 47 6.23 -0.07 -3.38
CA SER A 47 7.27 0.60 -2.59
C SER A 47 7.88 -0.35 -1.56
N ASP A 48 7.13 -1.38 -1.16
CA ASP A 48 7.41 -2.26 -0.02
C ASP A 48 8.45 -3.35 -0.35
N THR A 49 9.60 -2.94 -0.88
CA THR A 49 10.74 -3.84 -1.09
C THR A 49 11.88 -3.49 -0.13
N PRO A 50 12.65 -4.48 0.38
CA PRO A 50 13.83 -4.22 1.20
C PRO A 50 14.84 -3.31 0.49
N ALA A 51 15.01 -3.48 -0.83
CA ALA A 51 15.89 -2.67 -1.65
C ALA A 51 15.47 -1.18 -1.66
N PHE A 52 14.17 -0.91 -1.80
CA PHE A 52 13.66 0.46 -1.74
C PHE A 52 13.83 1.06 -0.34
N CYS A 53 13.59 0.28 0.72
CA CYS A 53 13.82 0.78 2.08
C CYS A 53 15.29 1.16 2.32
N ASN A 54 16.24 0.28 1.96
CA ASN A 54 17.66 0.55 2.11
C ASN A 54 18.11 1.77 1.29
N ARG A 55 17.51 1.98 0.12
CA ARG A 55 17.73 3.19 -0.67
C ARG A 55 17.30 4.45 0.09
N LEU A 56 16.14 4.44 0.76
CA LEU A 56 15.69 5.59 1.55
C LEU A 56 16.65 5.91 2.70
N ILE A 57 17.17 4.89 3.40
CA ILE A 57 18.18 5.06 4.45
C ILE A 57 19.40 5.77 3.88
N GLY A 58 19.94 5.29 2.76
CA GLY A 58 21.10 5.90 2.11
C GLY A 58 20.87 7.33 1.63
N ILE A 59 19.64 7.69 1.21
CA ILE A 59 19.30 9.07 0.86
C ILE A 59 19.36 9.97 2.09
N ILE A 60 18.83 9.53 3.24
CA ILE A 60 18.88 10.31 4.48
C ILE A 60 20.33 10.44 4.96
N ASP A 61 21.11 9.35 4.92
CA ASP A 61 22.50 9.35 5.35
C ASP A 61 23.38 10.31 4.53
N ALA A 62 23.01 10.57 3.27
CA ALA A 62 23.72 11.50 2.40
C ALA A 62 23.60 12.98 2.84
N TYR A 63 22.63 13.32 3.70
CA TYR A 63 22.57 14.66 4.33
C TYR A 63 23.70 14.88 5.35
N GLY A 64 24.38 13.80 5.78
CA GLY A 64 25.55 13.87 6.64
C GLY A 64 25.22 13.94 8.14
N PRO A 65 26.26 14.06 8.98
CA PRO A 65 26.10 14.14 10.43
C PRO A 65 25.45 15.46 10.85
N GLY A 66 24.74 15.45 11.98
CA GLY A 66 24.12 16.66 12.54
C GLY A 66 22.66 16.87 12.14
N LEU A 67 21.95 15.80 11.77
CA LEU A 67 20.50 15.86 11.57
C LEU A 67 19.80 16.31 12.88
N PRO A 68 18.70 17.07 12.78
CA PRO A 68 17.82 17.30 13.91
C PRO A 68 17.42 15.98 14.59
N HIS A 69 17.33 16.00 15.92
CA HIS A 69 17.12 14.79 16.73
C HIS A 69 15.90 13.97 16.27
N ASP A 70 14.77 14.64 16.01
CA ASP A 70 13.53 13.99 15.58
C ASP A 70 13.69 13.25 14.23
N ILE A 71 14.50 13.80 13.33
CA ILE A 71 14.77 13.22 12.01
C ILE A 71 15.72 12.02 12.15
N ASP A 72 16.75 12.13 12.98
CA ASP A 72 17.67 11.03 13.27
C ASP A 72 16.94 9.85 13.95
N ASP A 73 16.02 10.16 14.86
CA ASP A 73 15.15 9.18 15.50
C ASP A 73 14.27 8.46 14.48
N LEU A 74 13.62 9.20 13.58
CA LEU A 74 12.82 8.61 12.50
C LEU A 74 13.67 7.74 11.57
N ARG A 75 14.90 8.18 11.25
CA ARG A 75 15.85 7.43 10.42
C ARG A 75 16.25 6.13 11.09
N THR A 76 16.67 6.17 12.36
CA THR A 76 17.10 5.00 13.13
C THR A 76 15.95 4.01 13.30
N GLN A 77 14.79 4.50 13.73
CA GLN A 77 13.59 3.70 13.86
C GLN A 77 13.14 3.07 12.54
N GLY A 78 13.24 3.81 11.43
CA GLY A 78 12.90 3.30 10.10
C GLY A 78 13.86 2.20 9.63
N ALA A 79 15.16 2.38 9.89
CA ALA A 79 16.21 1.41 9.56
C ALA A 79 16.04 0.10 10.34
N ASP A 80 15.74 0.18 11.64
CA ASP A 80 15.50 -1.00 12.48
C ASP A 80 14.29 -1.80 11.99
N LEU A 81 13.18 -1.13 11.67
CA LEU A 81 12.00 -1.78 11.11
C LEU A 81 12.32 -2.52 9.80
N CYS A 82 13.15 -1.95 8.94
CA CYS A 82 13.53 -2.60 7.69
C CYS A 82 14.46 -3.80 7.90
N ARG A 83 15.37 -3.73 8.87
CA ARG A 83 16.18 -4.88 9.29
C ARG A 83 15.34 -6.01 9.87
N GLU A 84 14.27 -5.69 10.60
CA GLU A 84 13.32 -6.65 11.15
C GLU A 84 12.37 -7.26 10.11
N GLY A 85 12.44 -6.85 8.84
CA GLY A 85 11.52 -7.29 7.78
C GLY A 85 10.17 -6.57 7.79
N ARG A 86 9.98 -5.58 8.67
CA ARG A 86 8.78 -4.71 8.73
C ARG A 86 8.88 -3.56 7.72
N VAL A 87 9.09 -3.92 6.45
CA VAL A 87 9.47 -3.03 5.35
C VAL A 87 8.51 -1.86 5.18
N ARG A 88 7.19 -2.13 5.13
CA ARG A 88 6.17 -1.09 4.91
C ARG A 88 6.18 -0.03 6.02
N SER A 89 6.28 -0.44 7.28
CA SER A 89 6.36 0.51 8.41
C SER A 89 7.69 1.27 8.43
N GLY A 90 8.80 0.62 8.05
CA GLY A 90 10.10 1.29 7.94
C GLY A 90 10.08 2.38 6.87
N ILE A 91 9.53 2.09 5.69
CA ILE A 91 9.37 3.07 4.60
C ILE A 91 8.53 4.27 5.04
N ILE A 92 7.44 4.06 5.78
CA ILE A 92 6.59 5.16 6.26
C ILE A 92 7.39 6.11 7.16
N ARG A 93 8.20 5.57 8.10
CA ARG A 93 9.06 6.40 8.97
C ARG A 93 10.14 7.14 8.18
N LEU A 94 10.81 6.46 7.25
CA LEU A 94 11.86 7.06 6.43
C LEU A 94 11.33 8.14 5.49
N ARG A 95 10.13 7.94 4.91
CA ARG A 95 9.48 8.98 4.10
C ARG A 95 9.14 10.21 4.94
N ARG A 96 8.70 10.01 6.18
CA ARG A 96 8.44 11.12 7.10
C ARG A 96 9.72 11.91 7.39
N ALA A 97 10.82 11.22 7.70
CA ALA A 97 12.13 11.86 7.90
C ALA A 97 12.54 12.71 6.69
N LEU A 98 12.36 12.20 5.47
CA LEU A 98 12.67 12.94 4.23
C LEU A 98 11.78 14.16 4.02
N VAL A 99 10.49 14.09 4.37
CA VAL A 99 9.60 15.25 4.30
C VAL A 99 10.08 16.32 5.28
N GLU A 100 10.36 15.94 6.54
CA GLU A 100 10.84 16.87 7.56
C GLU A 100 12.19 17.49 7.17
N LEU A 101 13.12 16.71 6.61
CA LEU A 101 14.40 17.22 6.10
C LEU A 101 14.23 18.27 5.01
N LYS A 102 13.35 17.99 4.06
CA LYS A 102 13.08 18.90 2.95
C LYS A 102 12.52 20.23 3.46
N GLU A 103 11.63 20.22 4.45
CA GLU A 103 11.11 21.47 5.04
C GLU A 103 12.21 22.25 5.79
N THR A 104 13.13 21.57 6.49
CA THR A 104 14.25 22.25 7.16
C THR A 104 15.29 22.84 6.20
N THR A 105 15.40 22.31 4.98
CA THR A 105 16.38 22.79 3.98
C THR A 105 15.85 23.99 3.18
N HIS A 106 14.52 24.19 3.16
CA HIS A 106 13.87 25.29 2.44
C HIS A 106 13.46 26.48 3.32
N SER A 107 13.73 26.43 4.63
CA SER A 107 13.53 27.53 5.59
C SER A 107 14.81 28.34 5.81
#